data_AF-A0A933VGE0-F1
#
_entry.id   AF-A0A933VGE0-F1
#
_cell.length_a   1.000
_cell.length_b   1.000
_cell.length_c   1.000
_cell.angle_alpha   90.00
_cell.angle_beta   90.00
_cell.angle_gamma   90.00
#
_symmetry.space_group_name_H-M   'P 1'
#
loop_
_entity.id
_entity.type
_entity.pdbx_description
1 polymer ?
#
loop_
_entity_poly.entity_id
_entity_poly.type
_entity_poly.pdbx_seq_one_letter_code
_entity_poly.pdbx_strand_id
1 'polypeptide(L)'
;MAEKALKLDVFAWEGTDKKGNRVKGESRGNNANLIKAELRRQGVVPLKVKKKSALGNVGKGKAITPKDIAIFMRQLATMMASGVPLVQAFDIIGRGHENPNMQTLVMTVKGDVEGGSNLADSMRKHPLYFDDLVCNLIEAGEAAGHWE
;
A
#
# COMPACT_ATOMS: atom_id res chain seq x y z
N MET A 1 -4.56 -38.18 -9.87
CA MET A 1 -3.32 -37.45 -9.53
C MET A 1 -3.61 -35.98 -9.72
N ALA A 2 -3.59 -35.17 -8.65
CA ALA A 2 -4.00 -33.76 -8.71
C ALA A 2 -2.84 -32.90 -9.22
N GLU A 3 -2.98 -32.30 -10.40
CA GLU A 3 -2.10 -31.24 -10.89
C GLU A 3 -2.22 -30.02 -9.97
N LYS A 4 -1.24 -29.84 -9.09
CA LYS A 4 -1.06 -28.60 -8.34
C LYS A 4 -0.75 -27.50 -9.36
N ALA A 5 -1.75 -26.67 -9.66
CA ALA A 5 -1.57 -25.45 -10.44
C ALA A 5 -0.42 -24.64 -9.82
N LEU A 6 0.72 -24.62 -10.49
CA LEU A 6 1.92 -23.96 -10.01
C LEU A 6 1.68 -22.45 -10.01
N LYS A 7 1.50 -21.86 -8.81
CA LYS A 7 1.35 -20.42 -8.64
C LYS A 7 2.60 -19.72 -9.18
N LEU A 8 2.44 -18.93 -10.23
CA LEU A 8 3.51 -18.10 -10.79
C LEU A 8 3.59 -16.81 -9.97
N ASP A 9 4.71 -16.60 -9.29
CA ASP A 9 4.99 -15.36 -8.60
C ASP A 9 5.79 -14.43 -9.52
N VAL A 10 5.62 -13.12 -9.36
CA VAL A 10 6.43 -12.12 -10.05
C VAL A 10 7.73 -11.94 -9.27
N PHE A 11 8.87 -11.98 -9.96
CA PHE A 11 10.19 -11.73 -9.39
C PHE A 11 10.81 -10.52 -10.07
N ALA A 12 11.22 -9.53 -9.28
CA ALA A 12 12.05 -8.44 -9.75
C ALA A 12 13.52 -8.87 -9.70
N TRP A 13 14.25 -8.64 -10.77
CA TRP A 13 15.64 -9.03 -10.88
C TRP A 13 16.52 -7.91 -11.45
N GLU A 14 17.78 -7.95 -11.05
CA GLU A 14 18.86 -7.10 -11.53
C GLU A 14 20.02 -8.02 -11.92
N GLY A 15 20.61 -7.78 -13.07
CA GLY A 15 21.72 -8.56 -13.58
C GLY A 15 22.60 -7.74 -14.51
N THR A 16 23.65 -8.39 -15.00
CA THR A 16 24.58 -7.78 -15.95
C THR A 16 24.55 -8.57 -17.25
N ASP A 17 24.36 -7.89 -18.37
CA ASP A 17 24.46 -8.49 -19.70
C ASP A 17 25.91 -8.83 -20.04
N LYS A 18 26.14 -9.69 -21.06
CA LYS A 18 27.48 -10.04 -21.56
C LYS A 18 28.36 -8.82 -21.89
N LYS A 19 27.76 -7.67 -22.22
CA LYS A 19 28.46 -6.40 -22.48
C LYS A 19 28.84 -5.59 -21.22
N GLY A 20 28.57 -6.11 -20.02
CA GLY A 20 28.84 -5.41 -18.76
C GLY A 20 27.77 -4.41 -18.34
N ASN A 21 26.68 -4.26 -19.12
CA ASN A 21 25.60 -3.33 -18.83
C ASN A 21 24.65 -3.90 -17.76
N ARG A 22 24.31 -3.10 -16.74
CA ARG A 22 23.31 -3.47 -15.75
C ARG A 22 21.92 -3.42 -16.37
N VAL A 23 21.22 -4.55 -16.34
CA VAL A 23 19.86 -4.72 -16.80
C VAL A 23 18.97 -5.10 -15.62
N LYS A 24 17.77 -4.55 -15.59
CA LYS A 24 16.76 -4.83 -14.57
C LYS A 24 15.45 -5.16 -15.26
N GLY A 25 14.71 -6.08 -14.67
CA GLY A 25 13.46 -6.55 -15.24
C GLY A 25 12.61 -7.31 -14.24
N GLU A 26 11.46 -7.75 -14.71
CA GLU A 26 10.53 -8.57 -13.95
C GLU A 26 10.27 -9.85 -14.74
N SER A 27 10.41 -11.00 -14.09
CA SER A 27 10.10 -12.31 -14.68
C SER A 27 9.13 -13.06 -13.78
N ARG A 28 8.21 -13.82 -14.38
CA ARG A 28 7.26 -14.66 -13.65
C ARG A 28 7.82 -16.06 -13.54
N GLY A 29 7.79 -16.64 -12.35
CA GLY A 29 8.33 -17.97 -12.13
C GLY A 29 7.80 -18.62 -10.87
N ASN A 30 8.10 -19.90 -10.72
CA ASN A 30 7.63 -20.69 -9.58
C ASN A 30 8.58 -20.56 -8.38
N ASN A 31 9.86 -20.20 -8.61
CA ASN A 31 10.83 -19.91 -7.57
C ASN A 31 11.97 -19.02 -8.11
N ALA A 32 12.78 -18.46 -7.19
CA ALA A 32 13.89 -17.59 -7.55
C ALA A 32 15.02 -18.31 -8.31
N ASN A 33 15.16 -19.63 -8.14
CA ASN A 33 16.25 -20.39 -8.78
C ASN A 33 15.99 -20.61 -10.28
N LEU A 34 14.74 -20.84 -10.66
CA LEU A 34 14.27 -20.91 -12.04
C LEU A 34 14.49 -19.57 -12.75
N ILE A 35 14.15 -18.44 -12.09
CA ILE A 35 14.42 -17.10 -12.62
C ILE A 35 15.92 -16.88 -12.84
N LYS A 36 16.78 -17.26 -11.88
CA LYS A 36 18.25 -17.17 -12.06
C LYS A 36 18.75 -18.02 -13.24
N ALA A 37 18.19 -19.21 -13.43
CA ALA A 37 18.56 -20.10 -14.53
C ALA A 37 18.10 -19.54 -15.90
N GLU A 38 16.89 -18.97 -15.96
CA GLU A 38 16.37 -18.29 -17.15
C GLU A 38 17.23 -17.08 -17.53
N LEU A 39 17.58 -16.24 -16.56
CA LEU A 39 18.45 -15.08 -16.78
C LEU A 39 19.81 -15.49 -17.35
N ARG A 40 20.42 -16.54 -16.80
CA ARG A 40 21.68 -17.08 -17.32
C ARG A 40 21.54 -17.60 -18.76
N ARG A 41 20.42 -18.24 -19.11
CA ARG A 41 20.13 -18.67 -20.49
C ARG A 41 19.97 -17.49 -21.44
N GLN A 42 19.42 -16.38 -20.98
CA GLN A 42 19.31 -15.13 -21.72
C GLN A 42 20.63 -14.35 -21.82
N GLY A 43 21.72 -14.87 -21.22
CA GLY A 43 23.02 -14.19 -21.21
C GLY A 43 23.15 -13.09 -20.16
N VAL A 44 22.18 -13.00 -19.23
CA VAL A 44 22.20 -12.07 -18.10
C VAL A 44 22.71 -12.79 -16.86
N VAL A 45 23.80 -12.29 -16.27
CA VAL A 45 24.30 -12.79 -14.98
C VAL A 45 23.44 -12.18 -13.86
N PRO A 46 22.65 -12.96 -13.12
CA PRO A 46 21.77 -12.43 -12.08
C PRO A 46 22.59 -11.98 -10.86
N LEU A 47 22.52 -10.70 -10.52
CA LEU A 47 23.11 -10.12 -9.31
C LEU A 47 22.13 -10.21 -8.14
N LYS A 48 20.86 -9.91 -8.40
CA LYS A 48 19.81 -9.84 -7.38
C LYS A 48 18.50 -10.35 -7.96
N VAL A 49 17.84 -11.27 -7.25
CA VAL A 49 16.51 -11.77 -7.61
C VAL A 49 15.68 -11.77 -6.34
N LYS A 50 14.58 -11.01 -6.34
CA LYS A 50 13.66 -10.91 -5.20
C LYS A 50 12.25 -11.20 -5.66
N LYS A 51 11.55 -12.06 -4.92
CA LYS A 51 10.10 -12.24 -5.10
C LYS A 51 9.44 -10.89 -4.85
N LYS A 52 8.75 -10.38 -5.85
CA LYS A 52 7.88 -9.23 -5.68
C LYS A 52 6.66 -9.77 -4.95
N SER A 53 6.56 -9.47 -3.67
CA SER A 53 5.35 -9.79 -2.93
C SER A 53 4.18 -9.13 -3.64
N ALA A 54 3.11 -9.87 -3.91
CA ALA A 54 1.84 -9.32 -4.39
C ALA A 54 1.25 -8.32 -3.38
N LEU A 55 1.74 -8.32 -2.14
CA LEU A 55 1.56 -7.27 -1.17
C LEU A 55 2.49 -6.09 -1.56
N GLY A 56 2.02 -5.30 -2.52
CA GLY A 56 2.78 -4.27 -3.21
C GLY A 56 3.46 -3.28 -2.28
N ASN A 57 4.75 -3.02 -2.49
CA ASN A 57 5.49 -1.85 -2.01
C ASN A 57 5.46 -1.49 -0.50
N VAL A 58 4.83 -2.27 0.38
CA VAL A 58 4.62 -1.95 1.82
C VAL A 58 5.92 -1.75 2.63
N GLY A 59 7.10 -2.03 2.05
CA GLY A 59 8.39 -1.92 2.74
C GLY A 59 9.35 -0.85 2.22
N LYS A 60 8.95 0.00 1.25
CA LYS A 60 9.86 1.00 0.64
C LYS A 60 9.45 2.46 0.83
N GLY A 61 8.33 2.74 1.48
CA GLY A 61 7.97 4.11 1.87
C GLY A 61 8.53 4.49 3.25
N LYS A 62 8.60 5.80 3.50
CA LYS A 62 8.91 6.37 4.83
C LYS A 62 7.93 5.81 5.87
N ALA A 63 8.41 5.44 7.06
CA ALA A 63 7.53 4.98 8.13
C ALA A 63 6.46 6.04 8.43
N ILE A 64 5.21 5.62 8.64
CA ILE A 64 4.14 6.53 9.05
C ILE A 64 4.40 6.88 10.51
N THR A 65 4.60 8.16 10.80
CA THR A 65 4.79 8.64 12.16
C THR A 65 3.45 9.07 12.77
N PRO A 66 3.31 9.06 14.11
CA PRO A 66 2.11 9.58 14.75
C PRO A 66 1.83 11.04 14.39
N LYS A 67 2.86 11.82 14.05
CA LYS A 67 2.71 13.20 13.56
C LYS A 67 2.00 13.25 12.20
N ASP A 68 2.33 12.35 11.28
CA ASP A 68 1.66 12.27 9.97
C ASP A 68 0.16 11.99 10.15
N ILE A 69 -0.18 11.08 11.06
CA ILE A 69 -1.59 10.72 11.38
C ILE A 69 -2.32 11.91 12.00
N ALA A 70 -1.70 12.62 12.95
CA ALA A 70 -2.31 13.79 13.58
C ALA A 70 -2.57 14.94 12.58
N ILE A 71 -1.66 15.16 11.64
CA ILE A 71 -1.84 16.16 10.57
C ILE A 71 -2.99 15.73 9.65
N PHE A 72 -3.01 14.46 9.24
CA PHE A 72 -4.08 13.89 8.43
C PHE A 72 -5.45 14.07 9.07
N MET A 73 -5.59 13.71 10.35
CA MET A 73 -6.85 13.87 11.09
C MET A 73 -7.31 15.32 11.18
N ARG A 74 -6.38 16.26 11.41
CA ARG A 74 -6.71 17.68 11.45
C ARG A 74 -7.18 18.21 10.10
N GLN A 75 -6.51 17.82 9.02
CA GLN A 75 -6.91 18.19 7.67
C GLN A 75 -8.28 17.61 7.32
N LEU A 76 -8.53 16.35 7.70
CA LEU A 76 -9.82 15.70 7.51
C LEU A 76 -10.93 16.44 8.28
N ALA A 77 -10.71 16.75 9.55
CA ALA A 77 -11.65 17.51 10.37
C ALA A 77 -11.96 18.89 9.77
N THR A 78 -10.94 19.64 9.32
CA THR A 78 -11.14 20.94 8.66
C THR A 78 -11.95 20.83 7.37
N MET A 79 -11.69 19.80 6.55
CA MET A 79 -12.45 19.58 5.32
C MET A 79 -13.90 19.18 5.61
N MET A 80 -14.12 18.29 6.58
CA MET A 80 -15.46 17.88 6.99
C MET A 80 -16.26 19.04 7.59
N ALA A 81 -15.63 19.87 8.45
CA ALA A 81 -16.23 21.09 8.99
C ALA A 81 -16.59 22.10 7.90
N SER A 82 -15.87 22.10 6.77
CA SER A 82 -16.16 22.95 5.61
C SER A 82 -17.25 22.36 4.69
N GLY A 83 -17.87 21.23 5.07
CA GLY A 83 -18.89 20.55 4.28
C GLY A 83 -18.35 19.77 3.08
N VAL A 84 -17.03 19.54 3.01
CA VAL A 84 -16.44 18.72 1.95
C VAL A 84 -16.83 17.25 2.17
N PRO A 85 -17.33 16.55 1.15
CA PRO A 85 -17.67 15.14 1.28
C PRO A 85 -16.47 14.30 1.70
N LEU A 86 -16.68 13.35 2.60
CA LEU A 86 -15.64 12.50 3.19
C LEU A 86 -14.71 11.91 2.12
N VAL A 87 -15.28 11.21 1.12
CA VAL A 87 -14.52 10.57 0.03
C VAL A 87 -13.65 11.57 -0.74
N GLN A 88 -14.13 12.80 -0.95
CA GLN A 88 -13.35 13.86 -1.60
C GLN A 88 -12.23 14.38 -0.69
N ALA A 89 -12.48 14.53 0.61
CA ALA A 89 -11.45 14.92 1.56
C ALA A 89 -10.30 13.90 1.62
N PHE A 90 -10.64 12.60 1.66
CA PHE A 90 -9.66 11.51 1.58
C PHE A 90 -8.80 11.59 0.30
N ASP A 91 -9.43 11.90 -0.82
CA ASP A 91 -8.75 12.00 -2.11
C ASP A 91 -7.81 13.21 -2.20
N ILE A 92 -8.22 14.37 -1.68
CA ILE A 92 -7.39 15.59 -1.63
C ILE A 92 -6.19 15.37 -0.71
N ILE A 93 -6.42 14.88 0.52
CA ILE A 93 -5.36 14.70 1.51
C ILE A 93 -4.42 13.57 1.09
N GLY A 94 -4.96 12.46 0.59
CA GLY A 94 -4.19 11.31 0.14
C GLY A 94 -3.30 11.60 -1.06
N ARG A 95 -3.71 12.50 -1.97
CA ARG A 95 -2.84 12.95 -3.08
C ARG A 95 -1.79 14.00 -2.63
N GLY A 96 -2.11 14.80 -1.63
CA GLY A 96 -1.23 15.85 -1.10
C GLY A 96 -0.16 15.39 -0.10
N HIS A 97 -0.24 14.15 0.40
CA HIS A 97 0.66 13.67 1.46
C HIS A 97 2.05 13.27 0.94
N GLU A 98 3.13 13.75 1.56
CA GLU A 98 4.51 13.48 1.10
C GLU A 98 4.95 12.01 1.29
N ASN A 99 4.35 11.31 2.25
CA ASN A 99 4.66 9.91 2.54
C ASN A 99 3.81 8.92 1.72
N PRO A 100 4.39 8.15 0.77
CA PRO A 100 3.64 7.21 -0.07
C PRO A 100 2.96 6.08 0.69
N ASN A 101 3.47 5.69 1.87
CA ASN A 101 2.80 4.70 2.72
C ASN A 101 1.50 5.27 3.29
N MET A 102 1.51 6.53 3.70
CA MET A 102 0.30 7.22 4.18
C MET A 102 -0.69 7.42 3.04
N GLN A 103 -0.23 7.78 1.83
CA GLN A 103 -1.10 7.84 0.66
C GLN A 103 -1.80 6.50 0.42
N THR A 104 -1.06 5.40 0.49
CA THR A 104 -1.61 4.05 0.31
C THR A 104 -2.63 3.71 1.40
N LEU A 105 -2.33 4.03 2.67
CA LEU A 105 -3.24 3.83 3.79
C LEU A 105 -4.56 4.60 3.59
N VAL A 106 -4.47 5.90 3.31
CA VAL A 106 -5.61 6.79 3.10
C VAL A 106 -6.46 6.32 1.91
N MET A 107 -5.83 5.93 0.80
CA MET A 107 -6.54 5.40 -0.38
C MET A 107 -7.18 4.03 -0.13
N THR A 108 -6.59 3.20 0.73
CA THR A 108 -7.18 1.92 1.14
C THR A 108 -8.45 2.15 1.95
N VAL A 109 -8.38 3.03 2.96
CA VAL A 109 -9.55 3.42 3.78
C VAL A 109 -10.63 4.06 2.92
N LYS A 110 -10.27 4.96 1.99
CA LYS A 110 -11.20 5.55 1.01
C LYS A 110 -11.95 4.47 0.23
N GLY A 111 -11.25 3.49 -0.33
CA GLY A 111 -11.87 2.43 -1.12
C GLY A 111 -12.83 1.55 -0.32
N ASP A 112 -12.54 1.34 0.96
CA ASP A 112 -13.42 0.61 1.89
C ASP A 112 -14.70 1.41 2.17
N VAL A 113 -14.58 2.72 2.41
CA VAL A 113 -15.72 3.64 2.60
C VAL A 113 -16.55 3.81 1.33
N GLU A 114 -15.92 3.91 0.16
CA GLU A 114 -16.60 3.90 -1.14
C GLU A 114 -17.34 2.57 -1.38
N GLY A 115 -16.84 1.48 -0.82
CA GLY A 115 -17.48 0.16 -0.82
C GLY A 115 -18.67 0.04 0.14
N GLY A 116 -18.95 1.08 0.93
CA GLY A 116 -20.07 1.11 1.88
C GLY A 116 -19.70 0.71 3.31
N SER A 117 -18.42 0.50 3.62
CA SER A 117 -17.97 0.28 5.00
C SER A 117 -18.02 1.59 5.80
N ASN A 118 -18.35 1.50 7.08
CA ASN A 118 -18.22 2.63 8.00
C ASN A 118 -16.75 3.07 8.14
N LEU A 119 -16.53 4.36 8.42
CA LEU A 119 -15.18 4.88 8.51
C LEU A 119 -14.41 4.27 9.70
N ALA A 120 -15.08 4.13 10.85
CA ALA A 120 -14.49 3.56 12.06
C ALA A 120 -14.05 2.10 11.86
N ASP A 121 -14.86 1.28 11.18
CA ASP A 121 -14.50 -0.11 10.85
C ASP A 121 -13.30 -0.16 9.90
N SER A 122 -13.30 0.71 8.89
CA SER A 122 -12.21 0.82 7.92
C SER A 122 -10.89 1.22 8.59
N MET A 123 -10.91 2.12 9.59
CA MET A 123 -9.74 2.49 10.38
C MET A 123 -9.31 1.38 11.35
N ARG A 124 -10.26 0.64 11.93
CA ARG A 124 -9.99 -0.48 12.86
C ARG A 124 -9.23 -1.64 12.20
N LYS A 125 -9.33 -1.78 10.86
CA LYS A 125 -8.48 -2.70 10.07
C LYS A 125 -6.99 -2.34 10.10
N HIS A 126 -6.64 -1.15 10.59
CA HIS A 126 -5.26 -0.63 10.66
C HIS A 126 -4.84 -0.26 12.10
N PRO A 127 -4.80 -1.24 13.05
CA PRO A 127 -4.58 -1.00 14.48
C PRO A 127 -3.16 -0.51 14.82
N LEU A 128 -2.22 -0.60 13.87
CA LEU A 128 -0.87 -0.06 14.03
C LEU A 128 -0.86 1.48 14.06
N TYR A 129 -1.89 2.11 13.47
CA TYR A 129 -1.96 3.55 13.25
C TYR A 129 -3.15 4.18 13.98
N PHE A 130 -4.27 3.46 14.09
CA PHE A 130 -5.47 3.93 14.76
C PHE A 130 -5.72 3.05 15.99
N ASP A 131 -5.62 3.66 17.17
CA ASP A 131 -5.98 3.00 18.42
C ASP A 131 -7.51 2.87 18.52
N ASP A 132 -7.99 1.94 19.34
CA ASP A 132 -9.43 1.72 19.51
C ASP A 132 -10.15 2.98 20.02
N LEU A 133 -9.50 3.79 20.85
CA LEU A 133 -10.05 5.06 21.32
C LEU A 133 -10.35 6.03 20.16
N VAL A 134 -9.47 6.08 19.16
CA VAL A 134 -9.65 6.92 17.97
C VAL A 134 -10.82 6.40 17.14
N CYS A 135 -10.88 5.08 16.91
CA CYS A 135 -11.96 4.47 16.15
C CYS A 135 -13.33 4.72 16.81
N ASN A 136 -13.41 4.62 18.13
CA ASN A 136 -14.63 4.89 18.88
C ASN A 136 -15.08 6.36 18.80
N LEU A 137 -14.13 7.31 18.83
CA LEU A 137 -14.45 8.72 18.68
C LEU A 137 -14.98 9.03 17.27
N ILE A 138 -14.39 8.41 16.25
CA ILE A 138 -14.81 8.56 14.85
C ILE A 138 -16.19 7.94 14.63
N GLU A 139 -16.46 6.79 15.22
CA GLU A 139 -17.78 6.15 15.18
C GLU A 139 -18.86 7.05 15.81
N ALA A 140 -18.54 7.67 16.96
CA ALA A 140 -19.42 8.64 17.60
C ALA A 140 -19.66 9.88 16.73
N GLY A 141 -18.61 10.42 16.10
CA GLY A 141 -18.72 11.57 15.18
C GLY A 141 -19.54 11.26 13.92
N GLU A 142 -19.35 10.07 13.34
CA GLU A 142 -20.12 9.59 12.19
C GLU A 142 -21.60 9.42 12.54
N ALA A 143 -21.91 8.84 13.70
CA ALA A 143 -23.28 8.66 14.18
C ALA A 143 -23.97 9.99 14.55
N ALA A 144 -23.21 10.96 15.08
CA ALA A 144 -23.72 12.28 15.42
C ALA A 144 -23.95 13.18 14.20
N GLY A 145 -23.36 12.85 13.05
CA GLY A 145 -23.39 13.69 11.85
C GLY A 145 -22.66 15.04 12.02
N HIS A 146 -21.86 15.17 13.09
CA HIS A 146 -21.09 16.36 13.40
C HIS A 146 -19.64 15.98 13.67
N TRP A 147 -18.75 16.48 12.84
CA TRP A 147 -17.32 16.19 12.86
C TRP A 147 -16.55 17.39 13.44
N GLU A 148 -16.63 17.57 14.75
CA GLU A 148 -15.88 18.59 15.52
C GLU A 148 -14.79 17.97 16.41
#